data_AF-A0AAD5S6V1-F1
#
_entry.id   AF-A0AAD5S6V1-F1
#
_cell.length_a   1.000
_cell.length_b   1.000
_cell.length_c   1.000
_cell.angle_alpha   90.00
_cell.angle_beta   90.00
_cell.angle_gamma   90.00
#
_symmetry.space_group_name_H-M   'P 1'
#
loop_
_entity.id
_entity.type
_entity.pdbx_description
1 polymer ?
#
loop_
_entity_poly.entity_id
_entity_poly.type
_entity_poly.pdbx_seq_one_letter_code
_entity_poly.pdbx_strand_id
1 'polypeptide(L)'
;HQFKGKPRRKPSFQGVDPSDRLFIDKSNILIIGPTGSGKSLIAQTTAKILDVPFSMNDATPFTQAGYVGEDVEVCIQRLLQNADFDVRKAQRGIVFIDEIE
;
A
#
# COMPACT_ATOMS: atom_id res chain seq x y z
N HIS A 1 40.96 17.41 44.06
CA HIS A 1 40.85 17.89 42.67
C HIS A 1 39.49 17.48 42.13
N GLN A 2 38.65 18.48 41.84
CA GLN A 2 37.20 18.38 41.67
C GLN A 2 36.86 18.16 40.18
N PHE A 3 36.46 16.94 39.79
CA PHE A 3 35.91 16.69 38.45
C PHE A 3 34.37 16.74 38.52
N LYS A 4 33.80 17.93 38.30
CA LYS A 4 32.37 18.11 38.04
C LYS A 4 32.06 17.60 36.63
N GLY A 5 31.38 16.46 36.53
CA GLY A 5 30.79 15.96 35.28
C GLY A 5 29.64 16.88 34.83
N LYS A 6 29.75 17.46 33.63
CA LYS A 6 28.68 18.24 33.01
C LYS A 6 27.46 17.35 32.71
N PRO A 7 26.21 17.82 32.87
CA PRO A 7 25.04 17.01 32.57
C PRO A 7 24.95 16.73 31.06
N ARG A 8 24.80 15.45 30.69
CA ARG A 8 24.53 15.01 29.30
C ARG A 8 23.19 15.60 28.85
N ARG A 9 23.23 16.48 27.83
CA ARG A 9 22.01 16.97 27.15
C ARG A 9 21.26 15.77 26.59
N LYS A 10 20.00 15.59 27.00
CA LYS A 10 19.09 14.64 26.36
C LYS A 10 18.87 15.08 24.91
N PRO A 11 18.86 14.18 23.92
CA PRO A 11 18.47 14.55 22.56
C PRO A 11 17.00 14.98 22.63
N SER A 12 16.74 16.25 22.34
CA SER A 12 15.39 16.74 22.10
C SER A 12 14.95 16.14 20.76
N PHE A 13 13.97 15.23 20.80
CA PHE A 13 13.20 14.90 19.61
C PHE A 13 12.55 16.20 19.15
N GLN A 14 13.12 16.80 18.11
CA GLN A 14 12.58 17.98 17.47
C GLN A 14 11.27 17.52 16.82
N GLY A 15 10.15 18.00 17.37
CA GLY A 15 8.84 17.69 16.81
C GLY A 15 8.80 18.11 15.35
N VAL A 16 8.26 17.24 14.50
CA VAL A 16 8.00 17.52 13.09
C VAL A 16 7.15 18.80 13.04
N ASP A 17 7.60 19.80 12.29
CA ASP A 17 6.90 21.08 12.19
C ASP A 17 5.53 20.82 11.54
N PRO A 18 4.39 21.24 12.13
CA PRO A 18 3.08 21.06 11.52
C PRO A 18 2.91 21.80 10.18
N SER A 19 3.84 22.70 9.84
CA SER A 19 3.93 23.34 8.52
C SER A 19 4.68 22.51 7.46
N ASP A 20 5.38 21.44 7.86
CA ASP A 20 5.79 20.37 6.95
C ASP A 20 4.53 19.59 6.54
N ARG A 21 3.76 20.18 5.63
CA ARG A 21 2.69 19.49 4.92
C ARG A 21 3.30 18.25 4.29
N LEU A 22 3.13 17.11 4.95
CA LEU A 22 3.38 15.80 4.36
C LEU A 22 2.62 15.75 3.04
N PHE A 23 3.35 15.84 1.93
CA PHE A 23 2.81 15.59 0.61
C PHE A 23 2.52 14.10 0.53
N ILE A 24 1.32 13.71 0.99
CA ILE A 24 0.80 12.35 0.80
C ILE A 24 0.28 12.30 -0.63
N ASP A 25 1.20 12.08 -1.57
CA ASP A 25 0.84 11.80 -2.95
C ASP A 25 0.55 10.29 -3.10
N LYS A 26 -0.31 9.93 -4.06
CA LYS A 26 -0.67 8.52 -4.27
C LYS A 26 0.59 7.74 -4.65
N SER A 27 1.02 6.85 -3.76
CA SER A 27 2.23 6.05 -3.92
C SER A 27 1.86 4.64 -4.38
N ASN A 28 1.66 4.48 -5.69
CA ASN A 28 1.47 3.14 -6.28
C ASN A 28 2.81 2.40 -6.36
N ILE A 29 2.79 1.08 -6.21
CA ILE A 29 4.00 0.24 -6.21
C ILE A 29 3.98 -0.66 -7.45
N LEU A 30 5.10 -0.70 -8.16
CA LEU A 30 5.38 -1.65 -9.22
C LEU A 30 6.39 -2.69 -8.71
N ILE A 31 6.04 -3.98 -8.80
CA ILE A 31 6.91 -5.09 -8.35
C ILE A 31 7.40 -5.85 -9.59
N ILE A 32 8.72 -5.84 -9.83
CA ILE A 32 9.36 -6.52 -10.96
C ILE A 32 10.19 -7.70 -10.46
N GLY A 33 10.05 -8.86 -11.11
CA GLY A 33 10.82 -10.07 -10.80
C GLY A 33 10.38 -11.26 -11.64
N PRO A 34 11.19 -12.32 -11.75
CA PRO A 34 10.87 -13.50 -12.54
C PRO A 34 9.65 -14.26 -12.02
N THR A 35 9.08 -15.14 -12.84
CA THR A 35 7.99 -16.04 -12.42
C THR A 35 8.46 -16.90 -11.24
N GLY A 36 7.60 -17.05 -10.22
CA GLY A 36 7.93 -17.81 -9.02
C GLY A 36 8.79 -17.07 -7.98
N SER A 37 9.15 -15.80 -8.18
CA SER A 37 9.93 -15.01 -7.20
C SER A 37 9.12 -14.54 -5.97
N GLY A 38 7.85 -14.92 -5.85
CA GLY A 38 7.01 -14.58 -4.69
C GLY A 38 6.36 -13.19 -4.74
N LYS A 39 6.25 -12.54 -5.92
CA LYS A 39 5.60 -11.21 -6.07
C LYS A 39 4.20 -11.17 -5.45
N SER A 40 3.35 -12.12 -5.83
CA SER A 40 1.97 -12.23 -5.32
C SER A 40 1.94 -12.60 -3.83
N LEU A 41 2.93 -13.36 -3.32
CA LEU A 41 3.08 -13.66 -1.90
C LEU A 41 3.43 -12.42 -1.08
N ILE A 42 4.30 -11.55 -1.59
CA ILE A 42 4.66 -10.28 -0.94
C ILE A 42 3.42 -9.41 -0.81
N ALA A 43 2.66 -9.20 -1.90
CA ALA A 43 1.43 -8.39 -1.88
C ALA A 43 0.41 -8.91 -0.86
N GLN A 44 0.12 -10.23 -0.88
CA GLN A 44 -0.79 -10.85 0.07
C GLN A 44 -0.30 -10.76 1.52
N THR A 45 1.00 -10.95 1.74
CA THR A 45 1.61 -10.85 3.08
C THR A 45 1.52 -9.43 3.61
N THR A 46 1.79 -8.42 2.78
CA THR A 46 1.65 -7.02 3.15
C THR A 46 0.22 -6.69 3.56
N ALA A 47 -0.78 -7.12 2.80
CA ALA A 47 -2.18 -6.90 3.17
C ALA A 47 -2.57 -7.56 4.51
N LYS A 48 -2.10 -8.80 4.74
CA LYS A 48 -2.32 -9.51 6.01
C LYS A 48 -1.67 -8.81 7.20
N ILE A 49 -0.44 -8.31 7.04
CA ILE A 49 0.28 -7.59 8.09
C ILE A 49 -0.42 -6.27 8.43
N LEU A 50 -0.96 -5.58 7.41
CA LEU A 50 -1.65 -4.29 7.59
C LEU A 50 -3.13 -4.44 8.00
N ASP A 51 -3.67 -5.66 7.97
CA ASP A 51 -5.08 -5.97 8.24
C ASP A 51 -6.05 -5.11 7.41
N VAL A 52 -5.80 -5.05 6.10
CA VAL A 52 -6.61 -4.29 5.14
C VAL A 52 -7.25 -5.20 4.09
N PRO A 53 -8.41 -4.82 3.53
CA PRO A 53 -9.02 -5.55 2.41
C PRO A 53 -8.03 -5.67 1.24
N PHE A 54 -8.03 -6.82 0.58
CA PHE A 54 -7.12 -7.14 -0.52
C PHE A 54 -7.88 -7.71 -1.70
N SER A 55 -7.68 -7.21 -2.91
CA SER A 55 -8.16 -7.86 -4.14
C SER A 55 -7.00 -8.12 -5.10
N MET A 56 -7.00 -9.31 -5.71
CA MET A 56 -6.01 -9.72 -6.71
C MET A 56 -6.73 -9.90 -8.04
N ASN A 57 -6.22 -9.26 -9.10
CA ASN A 57 -6.81 -9.24 -10.43
C ASN A 57 -5.71 -9.41 -11.48
N ASP A 58 -6.04 -10.02 -12.62
CA ASP A 58 -5.14 -10.22 -13.76
C ASP A 58 -5.25 -9.00 -14.71
N ALA A 59 -4.13 -8.54 -15.28
CA ALA A 59 -4.11 -7.40 -16.20
C ALA A 59 -4.56 -7.76 -17.64
N THR A 60 -4.60 -9.04 -18.01
CA THR A 60 -4.96 -9.54 -19.35
C THR A 60 -6.28 -8.96 -19.87
N PRO A 61 -7.37 -8.87 -19.08
CA PRO A 61 -8.63 -8.29 -19.55
C PRO A 61 -8.53 -6.81 -19.92
N PHE A 62 -7.66 -6.03 -19.26
CA PHE A 62 -7.53 -4.59 -19.46
C PHE A 62 -6.91 -4.20 -20.81
N THR A 63 -6.18 -5.11 -21.46
CA THR A 63 -5.45 -4.84 -22.71
C THR A 63 -6.18 -5.35 -23.95
N GLN A 64 -7.27 -6.11 -23.79
CA GLN A 64 -8.11 -6.53 -24.91
C GLN A 64 -8.97 -5.35 -25.36
N ALA A 65 -8.64 -4.81 -26.54
CA ALA A 65 -9.23 -3.61 -27.12
C ALA A 65 -10.78 -3.65 -27.11
N GLY A 66 -11.41 -2.91 -26.19
CA GLY A 66 -12.85 -2.62 -26.23
C GLY A 66 -13.58 -2.39 -24.90
N TYR A 67 -13.07 -2.88 -23.77
CA TYR A 67 -13.83 -2.96 -22.50
C TYR A 67 -13.11 -2.39 -21.28
N VAL A 68 -12.38 -1.29 -21.44
CA VAL A 68 -11.52 -0.68 -20.39
C VAL A 68 -12.25 -0.33 -19.08
N GLY A 69 -13.60 -0.28 -19.07
CA GLY A 69 -14.40 0.07 -17.90
C GLY A 69 -14.90 -1.10 -17.03
N GLU A 70 -15.29 -2.24 -17.63
CA GLU A 70 -15.94 -3.34 -16.90
C GLU A 70 -14.97 -3.98 -15.89
N ASP A 71 -13.70 -4.11 -16.26
CA ASP A 71 -12.70 -4.79 -15.43
C ASP A 71 -12.19 -3.94 -14.25
N VAL A 72 -12.17 -2.60 -14.37
CA VAL A 72 -11.80 -1.70 -13.27
C VAL A 72 -12.87 -1.74 -12.17
N GLU A 73 -14.14 -1.71 -12.56
CA GLU A 73 -15.28 -1.79 -11.63
C GLU A 73 -15.27 -3.11 -10.87
N VAL A 74 -14.97 -4.22 -11.56
CA VAL A 74 -14.83 -5.55 -10.96
C VAL A 74 -13.74 -5.58 -9.87
N CYS A 75 -12.60 -4.91 -10.09
CA CYS A 75 -11.53 -4.85 -9.08
C CYS A 75 -11.97 -4.16 -7.80
N ILE A 76 -12.69 -3.04 -7.94
CA ILE A 76 -13.21 -2.25 -6.82
C ILE A 76 -14.38 -2.99 -6.14
N GLN A 77 -15.24 -3.62 -6.91
CA GLN A 77 -16.35 -4.43 -6.39
C GLN A 77 -15.83 -5.60 -5.55
N ARG A 78 -14.81 -6.32 -6.02
CA ARG A 78 -14.15 -7.39 -5.26
C ARG A 78 -13.50 -6.85 -3.98
N LEU A 79 -12.84 -5.70 -4.06
CA LEU A 79 -12.24 -5.07 -2.87
C LEU A 79 -13.30 -4.68 -1.84
N LEU A 80 -14.44 -4.15 -2.30
CA LEU A 80 -15.57 -3.77 -1.46
C LEU A 80 -16.24 -5.00 -0.82
N GLN A 81 -16.38 -6.10 -1.56
CA GLN A 81 -16.85 -7.39 -1.03
C GLN A 81 -15.91 -7.90 0.07
N ASN A 82 -14.59 -7.84 -0.16
CA ASN A 82 -13.58 -8.23 0.84
C ASN A 82 -13.50 -7.25 2.03
N ALA A 83 -14.15 -6.11 1.93
CA ALA A 83 -14.31 -5.13 3.00
C ALA A 83 -15.67 -5.25 3.72
N ASP A 84 -16.44 -6.32 3.49
CA ASP A 84 -17.82 -6.49 4.00
C ASP A 84 -18.75 -5.32 3.61
N PHE A 85 -18.54 -4.76 2.42
CA PHE A 85 -19.22 -3.57 1.92
C PHE A 85 -18.97 -2.28 2.75
N ASP A 86 -17.96 -2.26 3.62
CA ASP A 86 -17.53 -1.05 4.32
C ASP A 86 -16.61 -0.20 3.43
N VAL A 87 -17.15 0.91 2.97
CA VAL A 87 -16.44 1.88 2.12
C VAL A 87 -15.18 2.43 2.80
N ARG A 88 -15.19 2.67 4.11
CA ARG A 88 -14.03 3.22 4.83
C ARG A 88 -12.88 2.21 4.91
N LYS A 89 -13.22 0.93 5.07
CA LYS A 89 -12.22 -0.15 5.00
C LYS A 89 -11.68 -0.29 3.57
N ALA A 90 -12.56 -0.31 2.58
CA ALA A 90 -12.18 -0.44 1.16
C ALA A 90 -11.26 0.70 0.69
N GLN A 91 -11.47 1.94 1.16
CA GLN A 91 -10.60 3.10 0.86
C GLN A 91 -9.15 2.92 1.32
N ARG A 92 -8.90 2.03 2.28
CA ARG A 92 -7.56 1.68 2.78
C ARG A 92 -7.06 0.34 2.24
N GLY A 93 -7.85 -0.31 1.39
CA GLY A 93 -7.55 -1.62 0.82
C GLY A 93 -6.45 -1.58 -0.23
N ILE A 94 -5.94 -2.76 -0.56
CA ILE A 94 -4.89 -2.96 -1.56
C ILE A 94 -5.51 -3.68 -2.77
N VAL A 95 -5.31 -3.10 -3.95
CA VAL A 95 -5.57 -3.76 -5.23
C VAL A 95 -4.23 -4.21 -5.80
N PHE A 96 -4.09 -5.50 -6.04
CA PHE A 96 -2.94 -6.09 -6.72
C PHE A 96 -3.34 -6.51 -8.13
N ILE A 97 -2.57 -6.04 -9.12
CA ILE A 97 -2.75 -6.36 -10.53
C ILE A 97 -1.53 -7.21 -10.94
N ASP A 98 -1.78 -8.46 -11.31
CA ASP A 98 -0.77 -9.42 -11.81
C ASP A 98 -0.80 -9.47 -13.35
N GLU A 99 0.17 -10.14 -13.98
CA GLU A 99 0.24 -10.32 -15.45
C GLU A 99 0.31 -9.01 -16.26
N ILE A 100 0.99 -7.99 -15.74
CA ILE A 100 1.27 -6.72 -16.43
C ILE A 100 2.39 -6.83 -17.50
N GLU A 101 2.64 -8.02 -18.03
CA GLU A 101 3.72 -8.30 -18.98
C GLU A 101 3.50 -7.73 -20.39
#